data_AF-A0A7J7JVJ7-F1
#
_entry.id   AF-A0A7J7JVJ7-F1
#
_cell.length_a   1.000
_cell.length_b   1.000
_cell.length_c   1.000
_cell.angle_alpha   90.00
_cell.angle_beta   90.00
_cell.angle_gamma   90.00
#
_symmetry.space_group_name_H-M   'P 1'
#
loop_
_entity.id
_entity.type
_entity.pdbx_description
1 polymer ?
#
loop_
_entity_poly.entity_id
_entity_poly.type
_entity_poly.pdbx_seq_one_letter_code
_entity_poly.pdbx_strand_id
1 'polypeptide(L)'
;MVIDGEEQPNSLFKLVKSTQENTNPNNKIKFSDNSSCIQGYDVKVFAPKKADGPSSFTLNTATKHIILTAETHNFPTAVAPFPGATTGTGGRIRDIQATGRGAHVVAGTAGYSLVSQYPRL
;
A
#
# COMPACT_ATOMS: atom_id res chain seq x y z
N MET A 1 21.05 -16.35 8.04
CA MET A 1 21.26 -15.31 9.09
C MET A 1 21.77 -16.04 10.31
N VAL A 2 22.79 -15.54 11.02
CA VAL A 2 23.32 -16.19 12.22
C VAL A 2 22.96 -15.34 13.43
N ILE A 3 22.31 -15.93 14.43
CA ILE A 3 21.90 -15.27 15.68
C ILE A 3 22.51 -16.09 16.82
N ASP A 4 23.28 -15.45 17.70
CA ASP A 4 23.95 -16.09 18.84
C ASP A 4 24.80 -17.33 18.46
N GLY A 5 25.40 -17.30 17.26
CA GLY A 5 26.22 -18.39 16.74
C GLY A 5 25.44 -19.49 16.00
N GLU A 6 24.10 -19.42 15.97
CA GLU A 6 23.25 -20.41 15.30
C GLU A 6 22.73 -19.92 13.95
N GLU A 7 22.91 -20.73 12.91
CA GLU A 7 22.37 -20.44 11.58
C GLU A 7 20.85 -20.64 11.54
N GLN A 8 20.14 -19.56 11.19
CA GLN A 8 18.70 -19.54 11.07
C GLN A 8 18.25 -20.08 9.69
N PRO A 9 17.30 -21.03 9.66
CA PRO A 9 16.92 -21.76 8.44
C PRO A 9 16.09 -20.94 7.46
N ASN A 10 15.54 -19.80 7.88
CA ASN A 10 14.67 -18.95 7.08
C ASN A 10 15.23 -17.53 6.98
N SER A 11 15.06 -16.92 5.81
CA SER A 11 15.24 -15.48 5.65
C SER A 11 14.06 -14.71 6.26
N LEU A 12 14.27 -13.43 6.60
CA LEU A 12 13.19 -12.55 7.06
C LEU A 12 12.01 -12.54 6.08
N PHE A 13 12.28 -12.52 4.78
CA PHE A 13 11.22 -12.53 3.77
C PHE A 13 10.47 -13.87 3.72
N LYS A 14 11.15 -14.99 3.96
CA LYS A 14 10.51 -16.30 4.07
C LYS A 14 9.60 -16.38 5.30
N LEU A 15 10.01 -15.79 6.42
CA LEU A 15 9.17 -15.66 7.61
C LEU A 15 7.91 -14.81 7.36
N VAL A 16 8.03 -13.73 6.58
CA VAL A 16 6.85 -12.94 6.18
C VAL A 16 5.94 -13.74 5.25
N LYS A 17 6.52 -14.48 4.28
CA LYS A 17 5.75 -15.32 3.34
C LYS A 17 5.03 -16.49 4.02
N SER A 18 5.58 -17.09 5.08
CA SER A 18 4.97 -18.23 5.77
C SER A 18 3.63 -17.89 6.42
N THR A 19 3.34 -16.60 6.69
CA THR A 19 1.99 -16.17 7.09
C THR A 19 0.91 -16.63 6.10
N GLN A 20 1.25 -16.79 4.83
CA GLN A 20 0.34 -17.25 3.79
C GLN A 20 -0.03 -18.73 3.89
N GLU A 21 0.69 -19.52 4.68
CA GLU A 21 0.38 -20.93 4.89
C GLU A 21 -0.87 -21.08 5.78
N ASN A 22 -1.13 -20.11 6.67
CA ASN A 22 -2.19 -20.18 7.67
C ASN A 22 -3.23 -19.06 7.54
N THR A 23 -2.90 -17.91 6.93
CA THR A 23 -3.81 -16.76 6.80
C THR A 23 -3.83 -16.22 5.36
N ASN A 24 -4.52 -16.94 4.45
CA ASN A 24 -4.65 -16.54 3.04
C ASN A 24 -6.05 -16.51 2.41
N PRO A 25 -7.18 -16.83 3.08
CA PRO A 25 -8.41 -17.22 2.38
C PRO A 25 -9.01 -16.10 1.51
N ASN A 26 -8.65 -14.84 1.78
CA ASN A 26 -9.14 -13.67 1.06
C ASN A 26 -8.05 -12.94 0.25
N ASN A 27 -6.82 -13.44 0.16
CA ASN A 27 -5.76 -12.75 -0.58
C ASN A 27 -5.96 -12.87 -2.09
N LYS A 28 -5.89 -11.73 -2.80
CA LYS A 28 -5.99 -11.65 -4.27
C LYS A 28 -4.65 -11.33 -4.94
N ILE A 29 -3.85 -10.45 -4.33
CA ILE A 29 -2.51 -10.10 -4.81
C ILE A 29 -1.55 -10.13 -3.62
N LYS A 30 -0.41 -10.82 -3.78
CA LYS A 30 0.63 -10.94 -2.75
C LYS A 30 2.00 -11.19 -3.38
N PHE A 31 3.00 -10.42 -2.96
CA PHE A 31 4.42 -10.59 -3.36
C PHE A 31 4.69 -10.63 -4.88
N SER A 32 3.78 -10.10 -5.69
CA SER A 32 3.84 -10.16 -7.17
C SER A 32 3.51 -8.82 -7.84
N ASP A 33 3.35 -7.75 -7.05
CA ASP A 33 3.00 -6.39 -7.49
C ASP A 33 3.49 -5.39 -6.42
N ASN A 34 3.39 -4.08 -6.70
CA ASN A 34 3.78 -2.98 -5.81
C ASN A 34 2.82 -2.80 -4.61
N SER A 35 1.65 -3.45 -4.65
CA SER A 35 0.68 -3.46 -3.56
C SER A 35 0.11 -4.85 -3.34
N SER A 36 -0.49 -5.05 -2.15
CA SER A 36 -1.24 -6.26 -1.85
C SER A 36 -2.73 -5.98 -1.90
N CYS A 37 -3.53 -7.02 -2.19
CA CYS A 37 -4.96 -6.89 -2.36
C CYS A 37 -5.69 -8.03 -1.66
N ILE A 38 -6.75 -7.71 -0.94
CA ILE A 38 -7.69 -8.68 -0.36
C ILE A 38 -9.04 -8.60 -1.07
N GLN A 39 -9.82 -9.69 -0.97
CA GLN A 39 -11.20 -9.74 -1.41
C GLN A 39 -11.97 -8.60 -0.75
N GLY A 40 -12.79 -7.94 -1.55
CA GLY A 40 -13.66 -6.87 -1.10
C GLY A 40 -15.10 -7.21 -1.43
N TYR A 41 -15.92 -6.19 -1.69
CA TYR A 41 -17.36 -6.33 -1.71
C TYR A 41 -17.97 -5.72 -2.96
N ASP A 42 -19.18 -6.15 -3.28
CA ASP A 42 -20.00 -5.47 -4.28
C ASP A 42 -20.47 -4.14 -3.72
N VAL A 43 -20.15 -3.07 -4.45
CA VAL A 43 -20.51 -1.71 -4.08
C VAL A 43 -21.17 -1.02 -5.26
N LYS A 44 -22.02 -0.03 -4.94
CA LYS A 44 -22.58 0.86 -5.95
C LYS A 44 -21.53 1.91 -6.31
N VAL A 45 -21.16 1.95 -7.58
CA VAL A 45 -20.15 2.85 -8.15
C VAL A 45 -20.87 3.87 -9.03
N PHE A 46 -20.71 5.14 -8.71
CA PHE A 46 -21.16 6.24 -9.55
C PHE A 46 -20.04 6.63 -10.51
N ALA A 47 -20.23 6.35 -11.80
CA ALA A 47 -19.21 6.53 -12.82
C ALA A 47 -19.84 6.90 -14.17
N PRO A 48 -19.08 7.53 -15.09
CA PRO A 48 -19.56 7.78 -16.44
C PRO A 48 -19.86 6.45 -17.15
N LYS A 49 -20.89 6.44 -18.01
CA LYS A 49 -21.28 5.25 -18.78
C LYS A 49 -20.20 4.82 -19.78
N LYS A 50 -19.41 5.76 -20.30
CA LYS A 50 -18.27 5.52 -21.19
C LYS A 50 -16.99 6.09 -20.59
N ALA A 51 -15.88 5.38 -20.76
CA ALA A 51 -14.57 5.83 -20.29
C ALA A 51 -13.87 6.77 -21.30
N ASP A 52 -14.29 6.76 -22.56
CA ASP A 52 -13.60 7.36 -23.71
C ASP A 52 -14.44 8.43 -24.44
N GLY A 53 -15.09 9.31 -23.68
CA GLY A 53 -15.81 10.46 -24.22
C GLY A 53 -16.95 10.93 -23.32
N PRO A 54 -17.67 12.00 -23.72
CA PRO A 54 -18.80 12.51 -22.95
C PRO A 54 -19.89 11.45 -22.79
N SER A 55 -20.35 11.26 -21.56
CA SER A 55 -21.48 10.38 -21.26
C SER A 55 -22.17 10.79 -19.97
N SER A 56 -23.42 10.36 -19.79
CA SER A 56 -24.10 10.50 -18.50
C SER A 56 -23.45 9.60 -17.46
N PHE A 57 -23.53 10.01 -16.19
CA PHE A 57 -23.18 9.15 -15.07
C PHE A 57 -24.30 8.15 -14.79
N THR A 58 -23.91 6.96 -14.34
CA THR A 58 -24.81 5.90 -13.92
C THR A 58 -24.32 5.27 -12.63
N LEU A 59 -25.24 4.67 -11.88
CA LEU A 59 -24.93 3.89 -10.69
C LEU A 59 -24.89 2.41 -11.06
N ASN A 60 -23.71 1.81 -11.01
CA ASN A 60 -23.51 0.40 -11.36
C ASN A 60 -23.02 -0.38 -10.14
N THR A 61 -23.40 -1.64 -10.01
CA THR A 61 -22.80 -2.52 -9.01
C THR A 61 -21.51 -3.12 -9.56
N ALA A 62 -20.42 -3.03 -8.81
CA ALA A 62 -19.16 -3.68 -9.15
C ALA A 62 -18.44 -4.16 -7.89
N THR A 63 -17.76 -5.30 -7.97
CA THR A 63 -16.87 -5.78 -6.92
C THR A 63 -15.65 -4.85 -6.83
N LYS A 64 -15.43 -4.25 -5.67
CA LYS A 64 -14.22 -3.46 -5.37
C LYS A 64 -13.41 -4.19 -4.32
N HIS A 65 -12.26 -4.72 -4.75
CA HIS A 65 -11.27 -5.30 -3.86
C HIS A 65 -10.50 -4.21 -3.10
N ILE A 66 -9.96 -4.57 -1.94
CA ILE A 66 -9.27 -3.63 -1.05
C ILE A 66 -7.77 -3.79 -1.24
N ILE A 67 -7.11 -2.68 -1.59
CA ILE A 67 -5.67 -2.62 -1.79
C ILE A 67 -5.03 -1.96 -0.56
N LEU A 68 -3.94 -2.56 -0.07
CA LEU A 68 -3.14 -2.02 1.01
C LEU A 68 -1.68 -1.95 0.60
N THR A 69 -1.06 -0.82 0.89
CA THR A 69 0.37 -0.56 0.70
C THR A 69 0.85 0.41 1.77
N ALA A 70 2.13 0.31 2.12
CA ALA A 70 2.81 1.21 3.04
C ALA A 70 4.26 1.36 2.59
N GLU A 71 4.79 2.57 2.72
CA GLU A 71 6.19 2.88 2.44
C GLU A 71 6.67 3.93 3.44
N THR A 72 7.98 4.06 3.54
CA THR A 72 8.62 5.10 4.32
C THR A 72 9.48 5.96 3.41
N HIS A 73 9.64 7.24 3.74
CA HIS A 73 10.46 8.16 2.97
C HIS A 73 11.45 8.88 3.91
N ASN A 74 12.12 8.10 4.76
CA ASN A 74 12.83 8.58 5.94
C ASN A 74 13.99 9.53 5.59
N PHE A 75 14.92 9.07 4.75
CA PHE A 75 16.13 9.85 4.46
C PHE A 75 15.84 11.20 3.79
N PRO A 76 15.02 11.29 2.71
CA PRO A 76 14.74 12.58 2.11
C PRO A 76 13.90 13.49 3.01
N THR A 77 13.05 12.92 3.87
CA THR A 77 12.30 13.70 4.88
C THR A 77 13.21 14.27 5.96
N ALA A 78 14.31 13.57 6.31
CA ALA A 78 15.31 14.11 7.23
C ALA A 78 16.10 15.29 6.62
N VAL A 79 16.35 15.28 5.30
CA VAL A 79 17.08 16.34 4.60
C VAL A 79 16.17 17.53 4.28
N ALA A 80 14.97 17.28 3.76
CA ALA A 80 14.01 18.30 3.34
C ALA A 80 12.59 17.81 3.67
N PRO A 81 12.05 18.15 4.85
CA PRO A 81 10.84 17.52 5.38
C PRO A 81 9.61 17.61 4.48
N PHE A 82 9.32 18.80 3.96
CA PHE A 82 8.15 19.01 3.12
C PHE A 82 8.22 18.22 1.81
N PRO A 83 9.22 18.43 0.93
CA PRO A 83 9.29 17.67 -0.31
C PRO A 83 9.51 16.17 -0.06
N GLY A 84 10.27 15.78 0.97
CA GLY A 84 10.45 14.38 1.34
C GLY A 84 9.13 13.68 1.70
N ALA A 85 8.29 14.32 2.52
CA ALA A 85 6.97 13.78 2.84
C ALA A 85 6.05 13.76 1.61
N THR A 86 6.02 14.84 0.82
CA THR A 86 5.16 14.94 -0.37
C THR A 86 5.52 13.90 -1.44
N THR A 87 6.81 13.66 -1.71
CA THR A 87 7.20 12.63 -2.69
C THR A 87 6.97 11.22 -2.16
N GLY A 88 7.08 11.00 -0.85
CA GLY A 88 6.70 9.73 -0.21
C GLY A 88 5.21 9.43 -0.40
N THR A 89 4.33 10.38 -0.08
CA THR A 89 2.89 10.24 -0.34
C THR A 89 2.58 10.07 -1.83
N GLY A 90 3.22 10.86 -2.70
CA GLY A 90 3.05 10.75 -4.15
C GLY A 90 3.49 9.41 -4.71
N GLY A 91 4.58 8.82 -4.18
CA GLY A 91 5.02 7.47 -4.49
C GLY A 91 3.94 6.44 -4.19
N ARG A 92 3.36 6.49 -2.99
CA ARG A 92 2.27 5.58 -2.58
C ARG A 92 1.02 5.69 -3.42
N ILE A 93 0.62 6.91 -3.80
CA ILE A 93 -0.52 7.11 -4.69
C ILE A 93 -0.27 6.43 -6.05
N ARG A 94 0.94 6.58 -6.61
CA ARG A 94 1.29 5.96 -7.90
C ARG A 94 1.33 4.43 -7.81
N ASP A 95 1.85 3.86 -6.73
CA ASP A 95 1.91 2.41 -6.56
C ASP A 95 0.51 1.78 -6.48
N ILE A 96 -0.44 2.43 -5.81
CA ILE A 96 -1.84 2.00 -5.83
C ILE A 96 -2.39 2.11 -7.24
N GLN A 97 -2.22 3.26 -7.91
CA GLN A 97 -2.74 3.46 -9.26
C GLN A 97 -2.16 2.48 -10.28
N ALA A 98 -0.92 2.04 -10.10
CA ALA A 98 -0.25 1.08 -10.97
C ALA A 98 -0.56 -0.39 -10.64
N THR A 99 -1.26 -0.67 -9.54
CA THR A 99 -1.57 -2.06 -9.14
C THR A 99 -2.48 -2.73 -10.17
N GLY A 100 -2.11 -3.94 -10.60
CA GLY A 100 -2.82 -4.70 -11.62
C GLY A 100 -2.86 -3.99 -12.97
N ARG A 101 -4.04 -3.49 -13.36
CA ARG A 101 -4.27 -2.77 -14.63
C ARG A 101 -4.77 -1.34 -14.41
N GLY A 102 -4.59 -0.82 -13.20
CA GLY A 102 -5.20 0.42 -12.76
C GLY A 102 -6.04 0.20 -11.51
N ALA A 103 -5.80 1.01 -10.47
CA ALA A 103 -6.65 1.06 -9.30
C ALA A 103 -6.88 2.50 -8.81
N HIS A 104 -7.79 2.66 -7.85
CA HIS A 104 -8.16 3.95 -7.30
C HIS A 104 -7.74 4.07 -5.84
N VAL A 105 -7.12 5.20 -5.50
CA VAL A 105 -6.84 5.57 -4.11
C VAL A 105 -8.13 6.08 -3.48
N VAL A 106 -8.48 5.53 -2.32
CA VAL A 106 -9.71 5.90 -1.59
C VAL A 106 -9.38 6.70 -0.33
N ALA A 107 -8.35 6.28 0.41
CA ALA A 107 -7.90 6.92 1.62
C ALA A 107 -6.39 6.70 1.81
N GLY A 108 -5.76 7.55 2.61
CA GLY A 108 -4.36 7.44 2.99
C GLY A 108 -4.17 7.75 4.47
N THR A 109 -3.15 7.14 5.07
CA THR A 109 -2.71 7.42 6.44
C THR A 109 -1.26 7.88 6.41
N ALA A 110 -0.86 8.69 7.39
CA ALA A 110 0.51 9.16 7.56
C ALA A 110 0.95 8.90 9.00
N GLY A 111 2.22 8.52 9.18
CA GLY A 111 2.84 8.29 10.48
C GLY A 111 4.20 8.97 10.53
N TYR A 112 4.50 9.63 11.64
CA TYR A 112 5.76 10.32 11.87
C TYR A 112 6.32 9.92 13.23
N SER A 113 7.59 9.52 13.23
CA SER A 113 8.37 9.29 14.45
C SER A 113 9.55 10.25 14.42
N LEU A 114 9.52 11.25 15.30
CA LEU A 114 10.52 12.32 15.37
C LEU A 114 11.26 12.26 16.72
N VAL A 115 12.45 12.86 16.77
CA VAL A 115 13.13 13.11 18.04
C VAL A 115 12.52 14.30 18.78
N SER A 116 12.80 14.42 20.08
CA SER A 116 12.38 15.58 20.88
C SER A 116 12.86 16.89 20.24
N GLN A 117 11.99 17.89 20.19
CA GLN A 117 12.32 19.23 19.71
C GLN A 117 13.20 20.02 20.69
N TYR A 118 13.23 19.60 21.96
CA TYR A 118 14.05 20.23 22.99
C TYR A 118 15.25 19.34 23.32
N PRO A 119 16.47 19.90 23.45
CA PRO A 119 17.56 19.19 24.11
C PRO A 119 17.09 18.89 25.53
N ARG A 120 17.21 17.64 25.95
CA ARG A 120 17.07 17.30 27.38
C ARG A 120 18.27 17.95 28.08
N LEU A 121 17.99 18.94 28.94
CA LEU A 121 18.96 19.46 29.90
C LEU A 121 19.38 18.35 30.88
#